data_AF-A0AAU0R3Q7-F1
#
_entry.id   AF-A0AAU0R3Q7-F1
#
_cell.length_a   1.000
_cell.length_b   1.000
_cell.length_c   1.000
_cell.angle_alpha   90.00
_cell.angle_beta   90.00
_cell.angle_gamma   90.00
#
_symmetry.space_group_name_H-M   'P 1'
#
loop_
_entity.id
_entity.type
_entity.pdbx_description
1 polymer ?
#
loop_
_entity_poly.entity_id
_entity_poly.type
_entity_poly.pdbx_seq_one_letter_code
_entity_poly.pdbx_strand_id
1 'polypeptide(L)'
;MGFLKLDGRHFTSEEVLHKVLKEKLDLPHYYGENANALWDCLTAWVTLPLTIKWEFFKESQIKLGEEADLILETFQDAQEEMTGEFYIVVK
;
A
#
# COMPACT_ATOMS: atom_id res chain seq x y z
N MET A 1 6.16 8.83 13.94
CA MET A 1 5.26 7.72 13.63
C MET A 1 4.19 8.22 12.68
N GLY A 2 4.34 7.89 11.39
CA GLY A 2 3.37 8.20 10.35
C GLY A 2 2.17 7.27 10.46
N PHE A 3 0.99 7.81 10.21
CA PHE A 3 -0.25 7.03 10.12
C PHE A 3 -0.95 7.37 8.81
N LEU A 4 -1.23 6.35 8.02
CA LEU A 4 -1.82 6.49 6.69
C LEU A 4 -3.09 5.66 6.61
N LYS A 5 -4.17 6.29 6.17
CA LYS A 5 -5.45 5.62 5.95
C LYS A 5 -5.73 5.48 4.46
N LEU A 6 -5.95 4.24 4.02
CA LEU A 6 -6.46 3.90 2.70
C LEU A 6 -7.96 3.58 2.80
N ASP A 7 -8.76 4.14 1.89
CA ASP A 7 -10.19 3.84 1.77
C ASP A 7 -10.41 3.00 0.53
N GLY A 8 -10.62 1.70 0.75
CA GLY A 8 -10.73 0.70 -0.29
C GLY A 8 -11.88 0.92 -1.27
N ARG A 9 -12.87 1.73 -0.91
CA ARG A 9 -13.98 2.10 -1.79
C ARG A 9 -13.52 3.00 -2.94
N HIS A 10 -12.41 3.72 -2.78
CA HIS A 10 -11.87 4.61 -3.81
C HIS A 10 -11.03 3.87 -4.86
N PHE A 11 -10.65 2.62 -4.62
CA PHE A 11 -9.85 1.85 -5.58
C PHE A 11 -10.75 1.22 -6.62
N THR A 12 -10.93 1.92 -7.74
CA THR A 12 -11.79 1.51 -8.86
C THR A 12 -11.04 0.81 -9.99
N SER A 13 -9.71 0.92 -10.02
CA SER A 13 -8.80 0.21 -10.91
C SER A 13 -7.41 0.16 -10.30
N GLU A 14 -6.52 -0.68 -10.86
CA GLU A 14 -5.10 -0.78 -10.48
C GLU A 14 -4.40 0.58 -10.60
N GLU A 15 -4.64 1.32 -11.69
CA GLU A 15 -4.04 2.64 -11.90
C GLU A 15 -4.50 3.65 -10.83
N VAL A 16 -5.77 3.60 -10.43
CA VAL A 16 -6.29 4.46 -9.35
C VAL A 16 -5.66 4.08 -8.02
N LEU A 17 -5.51 2.79 -7.73
CA LEU A 17 -4.84 2.31 -6.53
C LEU A 17 -3.41 2.84 -6.47
N HIS A 18 -2.61 2.62 -7.52
CA HIS A 18 -1.21 3.03 -7.54
C HIS A 18 -1.04 4.54 -7.50
N LYS A 19 -1.92 5.30 -8.15
CA LYS A 19 -1.93 6.76 -8.06
C LYS A 19 -2.19 7.23 -6.63
N VAL A 20 -3.18 6.65 -5.95
CA VAL A 20 -3.47 7.00 -4.55
C VAL A 20 -2.29 6.63 -3.65
N LEU A 21 -1.67 5.45 -3.85
CA LEU A 21 -0.48 5.06 -3.09
C LEU A 21 0.67 6.04 -3.31
N LYS A 22 0.95 6.41 -4.57
CA LYS A 22 1.97 7.39 -4.93
C LYS A 22 1.78 8.71 -4.21
N GLU A 23 0.56 9.25 -4.24
CA GLU A 23 0.23 10.52 -3.59
C GLU A 23 0.26 10.43 -2.06
N LYS A 24 -0.25 9.33 -1.48
CA LYS A 24 -0.37 9.20 -0.01
C LYS A 24 0.95 8.87 0.67
N LEU A 25 1.83 8.13 0.01
CA LEU A 25 3.15 7.73 0.51
C LEU A 25 4.28 8.66 0.04
N ASP A 26 3.95 9.70 -0.73
CA ASP A 26 4.92 10.63 -1.33
C ASP A 26 6.03 9.89 -2.11
N LEU A 27 5.61 8.94 -2.95
CA LEU A 27 6.51 8.10 -3.72
C LEU A 27 7.17 8.89 -4.87
N PRO A 28 8.37 8.49 -5.31
CA PRO A 28 9.11 9.25 -6.31
C PRO A 28 8.36 9.34 -7.64
N HIS A 29 8.69 10.35 -8.44
CA HIS A 29 8.07 10.57 -9.75
C HIS A 29 8.19 9.35 -10.69
N TYR A 30 9.27 8.57 -10.54
CA TYR A 30 9.55 7.33 -11.27
C TYR A 30 8.95 6.05 -10.65
N TYR A 31 8.06 6.17 -9.68
CA TYR A 31 7.32 5.01 -9.15
C TYR A 31 6.63 4.24 -10.28
N GLY A 32 6.95 2.95 -10.41
CA GLY A 32 6.60 2.11 -11.56
C GLY A 32 5.17 1.54 -11.54
N GLU A 33 4.33 1.93 -10.57
CA GLU A 33 2.90 1.59 -10.53
C GLU A 33 2.62 0.08 -10.64
N ASN A 34 3.37 -0.72 -9.89
CA ASN A 34 3.16 -2.16 -9.73
C ASN A 34 3.66 -2.61 -8.35
N ALA A 35 3.36 -3.86 -7.96
CA ALA A 35 3.75 -4.43 -6.67
C ALA A 35 5.27 -4.43 -6.40
N ASN A 36 6.12 -4.76 -7.39
CA ASN A 36 7.58 -4.73 -7.23
C ASN A 36 8.09 -3.30 -6.95
N ALA A 37 7.57 -2.32 -7.70
CA ALA A 37 7.91 -0.92 -7.46
C ALA A 37 7.41 -0.42 -6.09
N LEU A 38 6.27 -0.96 -5.62
CA LEU A 38 5.75 -0.66 -4.28
C LEU A 38 6.70 -1.20 -3.21
N TRP A 39 7.10 -2.47 -3.33
CA TRP A 39 8.09 -3.09 -2.46
C TRP A 39 9.37 -2.25 -2.34
N ASP A 40 9.95 -1.87 -3.48
CA ASP A 40 11.18 -1.06 -3.52
C ASP A 40 11.00 0.27 -2.76
N CYS A 41 9.85 0.91 -2.92
CA CYS A 41 9.55 2.16 -2.23
C CYS A 41 9.31 1.96 -0.72
N LEU A 42 8.61 0.90 -0.33
CA LEU A 42 8.33 0.62 1.08
C LEU A 42 9.61 0.32 1.85
N THR A 43 10.59 -0.32 1.22
CA THR A 43 11.83 -0.73 1.89
C THR A 43 12.96 0.28 1.77
N ALA A 44 12.92 1.18 0.78
CA ALA A 44 14.03 2.12 0.52
C ALA A 44 13.64 3.60 0.40
N TRP A 45 12.35 3.97 0.47
CA TRP A 45 11.90 5.35 0.26
C TRP A 45 11.05 5.92 1.39
N VAL A 46 10.05 5.18 1.87
CA VAL A 46 9.10 5.72 2.85
C VAL A 46 9.77 6.04 4.18
N THR A 47 9.24 7.04 4.89
CA THR A 47 9.74 7.41 6.22
C THR A 47 9.12 6.51 7.30
N LEU A 48 9.96 5.88 8.11
CA LEU A 48 9.58 5.03 9.24
C LEU A 48 9.65 5.78 10.59
N PRO A 49 8.93 5.33 11.63
CA PRO A 49 7.94 4.24 11.62
C PRO A 49 6.64 4.66 10.93
N LEU A 50 6.00 3.73 10.25
CA LEU A 50 4.77 3.93 9.47
C LEU A 50 3.72 2.84 9.77
N THR A 51 2.49 3.27 10.04
CA THR A 51 1.33 2.36 10.10
C THR A 51 0.35 2.70 8.98
N ILE A 52 0.04 1.71 8.15
CA ILE A 52 -1.00 1.78 7.13
C ILE A 52 -2.25 1.08 7.66
N LYS A 53 -3.40 1.75 7.52
CA LYS A 53 -4.71 1.17 7.78
C LYS A 53 -5.51 1.16 6.49
N TRP A 54 -5.78 -0.04 5.97
CA TRP A 54 -6.61 -0.25 4.80
C TRP A 54 -8.03 -0.58 5.24
N GLU A 55 -8.92 0.41 5.15
CA GLU A 55 -10.35 0.22 5.44
C GLU A 55 -11.12 -0.18 4.19
N PHE A 56 -12.19 -0.96 4.36
CA PHE A 56 -13.03 -1.43 3.28
C PHE A 56 -12.25 -2.25 2.26
N PHE A 57 -11.31 -3.08 2.72
CA PHE A 57 -10.48 -3.91 1.83
C PHE A 57 -11.32 -4.86 0.99
N LYS A 58 -12.43 -5.36 1.53
CA LYS A 58 -13.34 -6.22 0.77
C LYS A 58 -13.91 -5.53 -0.48
N GLU A 59 -14.13 -4.22 -0.42
CA GLU A 59 -14.56 -3.42 -1.57
C GLU A 59 -13.45 -3.31 -2.62
N SER A 60 -12.19 -3.22 -2.19
CA SER A 60 -11.04 -3.29 -3.09
C SER A 60 -10.92 -4.65 -3.76
N GLN A 61 -11.04 -5.75 -3.00
CA GLN A 61 -11.03 -7.11 -3.56
C GLN A 61 -12.17 -7.31 -4.59
N ILE A 62 -13.39 -6.82 -4.32
CA ILE A 62 -14.51 -6.94 -5.27
C ILE A 62 -14.21 -6.22 -6.59
N LYS A 63 -13.50 -5.10 -6.55
CA LYS A 63 -13.23 -4.26 -7.73
C LYS A 63 -11.96 -4.64 -8.49
N LEU A 64 -10.91 -5.04 -7.77
CA LEU A 64 -9.58 -5.27 -8.32
C LEU A 64 -9.21 -6.77 -8.40
N GLY A 65 -9.91 -7.63 -7.67
CA GLY A 65 -9.59 -9.05 -7.60
C GLY A 65 -8.20 -9.29 -7.02
N GLU A 66 -7.42 -10.12 -7.71
CA GLU A 66 -6.08 -10.57 -7.31
C GLU A 66 -5.11 -9.41 -7.08
N GLU A 67 -5.29 -8.27 -7.76
CA GLU A 67 -4.43 -7.11 -7.58
C GLU A 67 -4.55 -6.51 -6.16
N ALA A 68 -5.75 -6.50 -5.57
CA ALA A 68 -5.89 -6.05 -4.18
C ALA A 68 -5.14 -6.98 -3.21
N ASP A 69 -5.16 -8.28 -3.49
CA ASP A 69 -4.49 -9.30 -2.66
C ASP A 69 -2.98 -9.18 -2.79
N LEU A 70 -2.46 -9.01 -4.01
CA LEU A 70 -1.02 -8.83 -4.28
C LEU A 70 -0.46 -7.59 -3.58
N ILE A 71 -1.18 -6.46 -3.62
CA ILE A 71 -0.75 -5.24 -2.94
C ILE A 71 -0.81 -5.39 -1.42
N LEU A 72 -1.80 -6.13 -0.90
CA LEU A 72 -1.85 -6.43 0.53
C LEU A 72 -0.67 -7.32 0.95
N GLU A 73 -0.37 -8.38 0.19
CA GLU A 73 0.80 -9.24 0.42
C GLU A 73 2.08 -8.41 0.44
N THR A 74 2.26 -7.50 -0.52
CA THR A 74 3.41 -6.58 -0.56
C THR A 74 3.55 -5.74 0.72
N PHE A 75 2.43 -5.26 1.29
CA PHE A 75 2.47 -4.55 2.58
C PHE A 75 2.76 -5.47 3.77
N GLN A 76 2.32 -6.72 3.71
CA GLN A 76 2.56 -7.72 4.76
C GLN A 76 4.03 -8.15 4.76
N ASP A 77 4.60 -8.42 3.60
CA ASP A 77 6.03 -8.70 3.44
C ASP A 77 6.87 -7.54 4.00
N ALA A 78 6.47 -6.29 3.72
CA ALA A 78 7.17 -5.11 4.22
C ALA A 78 7.09 -5.01 5.76
N GLN A 79 5.97 -5.42 6.36
CA GLN A 79 5.83 -5.51 7.82
C GLN A 79 6.74 -6.59 8.41
N GLU A 80 6.87 -7.73 7.75
CA GLU A 80 7.76 -8.81 8.19
C GLU A 80 9.24 -8.38 8.13
N GLU A 81 9.66 -7.79 7.01
CA GLU A 81 11.03 -7.30 6.81
C GLU A 81 11.40 -6.18 7.79
N MET A 82 10.49 -5.23 8.04
CA MET A 82 10.73 -4.05 8.87
C MET A 82 9.98 -4.14 10.22
N THR A 83 10.14 -5.29 10.89
CA THR A 83 9.50 -5.59 12.19
C THR A 83 9.79 -4.48 13.21
N GLY A 84 8.74 -3.89 13.78
CA GLY A 84 8.86 -2.81 14.78
C GLY A 84 8.69 -1.40 14.20
N GLU A 85 8.83 -1.25 12.89
CA GLU A 85 8.87 0.05 12.21
C GLU A 85 7.72 0.20 11.20
N PHE A 86 7.33 -0.87 10.50
CA PHE A 86 6.25 -0.87 9.54
C PHE A 86 5.09 -1.76 10.00
N TYR A 87 3.86 -1.27 9.88
CA TYR A 87 2.66 -2.02 10.25
C TYR A 87 1.54 -1.85 9.23
N ILE A 88 0.82 -2.92 8.94
CA ILE A 88 -0.39 -2.92 8.10
C ILE A 88 -1.56 -3.53 8.86
N VAL A 89 -2.71 -2.85 8.83
CA VAL A 89 -3.98 -3.34 9.39
C VAL A 89 -5.08 -3.22 8.36
N VAL A 90 -5.78 -4.34 8.13
CA VAL A 90 -6.89 -4.44 7.16
C VAL A 90 -8.23 -4.48 7.90
N LYS A 91 -9.24 -3.81 7.35
CA LYS A 91 -10.63 -3.81 7.84
C LYS A 91 -11.66 -3.94 6.72
#